data_AF-A0A7C3SII3-F1
#
_entry.id   AF-A0A7C3SII3-F1
#
_cell.length_a   1.000
_cell.length_b   1.000
_cell.length_c   1.000
_cell.angle_alpha   90.00
_cell.angle_beta   90.00
_cell.angle_gamma   90.00
#
_symmetry.space_group_name_H-M   'P 1'
#
loop_
_entity.id
_entity.type
_entity.pdbx_description
1 polymer ?
#
loop_
_entity_poly.entity_id
_entity_poly.type
_entity_poly.pdbx_seq_one_letter_code
_entity_poly.pdbx_strand_id
1 'polypeptide(L)'
;MGRTVLPFSQVWEEERERWRKFRRALRREDQAHLDRLFELARLHFQAGVYAANPWPLESMFMAMLLEHEKAIQKLTERLRRLEGSQGAEGDGEGKAGKALPRSET
;
A
#
# COMPACT_ATOMS: atom_id res chain seq x y z
N MET A 1 -40.51 -15.04 -14.35
CA MET A 1 -39.22 -15.76 -14.25
C MET A 1 -38.30 -14.93 -13.37
N GLY A 2 -38.11 -15.31 -12.10
CA GLY A 2 -37.33 -14.54 -11.14
C GLY A 2 -35.88 -14.42 -11.58
N ARG A 3 -35.33 -13.21 -11.56
CA ARG A 3 -33.90 -12.98 -11.86
C ARG A 3 -33.09 -13.66 -10.77
N THR A 4 -32.32 -14.69 -11.12
CA THR A 4 -31.33 -15.30 -10.22
C THR A 4 -30.36 -14.21 -9.79
N VAL A 5 -30.33 -13.89 -8.49
CA VAL A 5 -29.29 -13.01 -7.93
C VAL A 5 -27.99 -13.80 -7.95
N LEU A 6 -27.01 -13.32 -8.72
CA LEU A 6 -25.71 -13.98 -8.79
C LEU A 6 -24.99 -13.83 -7.44
N PRO A 7 -24.24 -14.85 -6.99
CA PRO A 7 -23.38 -14.72 -5.83
C PRO A 7 -22.36 -13.59 -6.02
N PHE A 8 -22.08 -12.81 -4.97
CA PHE A 8 -21.13 -11.70 -5.04
C PHE A 8 -19.74 -12.12 -5.56
N SER A 9 -19.30 -13.34 -5.25
CA SER A 9 -18.06 -13.92 -5.80
C SER A 9 -18.08 -14.06 -7.32
N GLN A 10 -19.21 -14.41 -7.91
CA GLN A 10 -19.34 -14.53 -9.35
C GLN A 10 -19.33 -13.14 -10.01
N VAL A 11 -20.09 -12.18 -9.45
CA VAL A 11 -20.09 -10.80 -9.95
C VAL A 11 -18.68 -10.18 -9.85
N TRP A 12 -17.93 -10.54 -8.80
CA TRP A 12 -16.54 -10.12 -8.62
C TRP A 12 -15.60 -10.67 -9.70
N GLU A 13 -15.67 -11.97 -10.01
CA GLU A 13 -14.84 -12.57 -11.06
C GLU A 13 -15.23 -12.07 -12.46
N GLU A 14 -16.54 -11.86 -12.71
CA GLU A 14 -17.01 -11.22 -13.94
C GLU A 14 -16.43 -9.81 -14.08
N GLU A 15 -16.43 -9.02 -13.00
CA GLU A 15 -15.82 -7.68 -13.01
C GLU A 15 -14.32 -7.77 -13.30
N ARG A 16 -13.57 -8.65 -12.62
CA ARG A 16 -12.13 -8.86 -12.88
C ARG A 16 -11.87 -9.24 -14.35
N GLU A 17 -12.70 -10.09 -14.94
CA GLU A 17 -12.56 -10.53 -16.32
C GLU A 17 -12.81 -9.40 -17.33
N ARG A 18 -13.68 -8.42 -17.00
CA ARG A 18 -13.87 -7.21 -17.85
C ARG A 18 -12.57 -6.44 -18.04
N TRP A 19 -11.66 -6.48 -17.07
CA TRP A 19 -10.35 -5.82 -17.14
C TRP A 19 -9.30 -6.61 -17.93
N ARG A 20 -9.61 -7.82 -18.43
CA ARG A 20 -8.64 -8.66 -19.17
C ARG A 20 -8.10 -7.97 -20.43
N LYS A 21 -8.93 -7.23 -21.18
CA LYS A 21 -8.48 -6.50 -22.38
C LYS A 21 -7.55 -5.35 -22.01
N PHE A 22 -7.87 -4.60 -20.95
CA PHE A 22 -7.02 -3.54 -20.41
C PHE A 22 -5.66 -4.12 -19.97
N ARG A 23 -5.67 -5.20 -19.19
CA ARG A 23 -4.46 -5.93 -18.77
C ARG A 23 -3.59 -6.31 -19.97
N ARG A 24 -4.17 -6.85 -21.05
CA ARG A 24 -3.41 -7.25 -22.25
C ARG A 24 -2.76 -6.09 -22.99
N ALA A 25 -3.28 -4.87 -22.85
CA ALA A 25 -2.71 -3.67 -23.47
C ALA A 25 -1.53 -3.09 -22.66
N LEU A 26 -1.35 -3.51 -21.39
CA LEU A 26 -0.27 -3.06 -20.53
C LEU A 26 1.05 -3.76 -20.84
N ARG A 27 2.17 -3.09 -20.49
CA ARG A 27 3.50 -3.71 -20.47
C ARG A 27 3.53 -4.88 -19.48
N ARG A 28 4.46 -5.83 -19.67
CA ARG A 28 4.53 -7.03 -18.83
C ARG A 28 4.78 -6.71 -17.34
N GLU A 29 5.54 -5.65 -17.05
CA GLU A 29 5.74 -5.13 -15.69
C GLU A 29 4.44 -4.60 -15.07
N ASP A 30 3.71 -3.76 -15.80
CA ASP A 30 2.43 -3.19 -15.38
C ASP A 30 1.33 -4.24 -15.22
N GLN A 31 1.36 -5.31 -16.01
CA GLN A 31 0.44 -6.44 -15.84
C GLN A 31 0.57 -7.08 -14.46
N ALA A 32 1.80 -7.28 -13.97
CA ALA A 32 2.03 -7.84 -12.65
C ALA A 32 1.54 -6.89 -11.54
N HIS A 33 1.69 -5.58 -11.74
CA HIS A 33 1.13 -4.58 -10.82
C HIS A 33 -0.40 -4.63 -10.79
N LEU A 34 -1.06 -4.69 -11.94
CA LEU A 34 -2.51 -4.82 -12.02
C LEU A 34 -3.02 -6.11 -11.37
N ASP A 35 -2.36 -7.25 -11.60
CA ASP A 35 -2.72 -8.51 -10.96
C ASP A 35 -2.64 -8.39 -9.43
N ARG A 36 -1.58 -7.75 -8.92
CA ARG A 36 -1.42 -7.49 -7.48
C ARG A 36 -2.53 -6.58 -6.93
N LEU A 37 -3.01 -5.60 -7.69
CA LEU A 37 -4.15 -4.76 -7.26
C LEU A 37 -5.39 -5.63 -7.00
N PHE A 38 -5.70 -6.58 -7.89
CA PHE A 38 -6.84 -7.48 -7.69
C PHE A 38 -6.66 -8.40 -6.48
N GLU A 39 -5.44 -8.85 -6.19
CA GLU A 39 -5.17 -9.61 -4.96
C GLU A 39 -5.34 -8.76 -3.69
N LEU A 40 -4.88 -7.50 -3.71
CA LEU A 40 -5.11 -6.56 -2.60
C LEU A 40 -6.60 -6.31 -2.38
N ALA A 41 -7.38 -6.17 -3.46
CA ALA A 41 -8.82 -6.02 -3.37
C ALA A 41 -9.48 -7.24 -2.71
N ARG A 42 -8.99 -8.45 -3.03
CA ARG A 42 -9.55 -9.72 -2.51
C ARG A 42 -9.39 -9.87 -1.00
N LEU A 43 -8.40 -9.22 -0.38
CA LEU A 43 -8.23 -9.19 1.09
C LEU A 43 -9.46 -8.63 1.81
N HIS A 44 -10.22 -7.75 1.16
CA HIS A 44 -11.40 -7.10 1.72
C HIS A 44 -12.70 -7.58 1.08
N PHE A 45 -12.68 -8.77 0.44
CA PHE A 45 -13.84 -9.33 -0.24
C PHE A 45 -15.07 -9.41 0.68
N GLN A 46 -14.91 -9.83 1.94
CA GLN A 46 -16.01 -9.91 2.91
C GLN A 46 -16.55 -8.53 3.31
N ALA A 47 -15.70 -7.50 3.36
CA ALA A 47 -16.15 -6.13 3.59
C ALA A 47 -17.00 -5.62 2.42
N GLY A 48 -16.64 -5.99 1.19
CA GLY A 48 -17.44 -5.73 -0.01
C GLY A 48 -18.79 -6.43 0.00
N VAL A 49 -18.83 -7.72 0.39
CA VAL A 49 -20.08 -8.47 0.58
C VAL A 49 -20.97 -7.78 1.62
N TYR A 50 -20.39 -7.40 2.75
CA TYR A 50 -21.11 -6.76 3.86
C TYR A 50 -21.65 -5.38 3.48
N ALA A 51 -20.88 -4.58 2.74
CA ALA A 51 -21.31 -3.27 2.27
C ALA A 51 -22.54 -3.34 1.34
N ALA A 52 -22.83 -4.52 0.77
CA ALA A 52 -23.94 -4.75 -0.14
C ALA A 52 -23.98 -3.73 -1.30
N ASN A 53 -22.80 -3.25 -1.71
CA ASN A 53 -22.68 -2.24 -2.75
C ASN A 53 -23.20 -2.81 -4.09
N PRO A 54 -23.99 -2.03 -4.85
CA PRO A 54 -24.54 -2.47 -6.13
C PRO A 54 -23.46 -2.65 -7.20
N TRP A 55 -22.30 -1.99 -7.05
CA TRP A 55 -21.17 -2.06 -7.98
C TRP A 55 -19.94 -2.65 -7.29
N PRO A 56 -19.56 -3.91 -7.58
CA PRO A 56 -18.39 -4.55 -6.96
C PRO A 56 -17.09 -3.76 -7.19
N LEU A 57 -16.96 -3.10 -8.33
CA LEU A 57 -15.80 -2.30 -8.69
C LEU A 57 -15.49 -1.20 -7.67
N GLU A 58 -16.50 -0.53 -7.11
CA GLU A 58 -16.30 0.50 -6.09
C GLU A 58 -15.68 -0.10 -4.82
N SER A 59 -16.17 -1.27 -4.41
CA SER A 59 -15.62 -2.01 -3.27
C SER A 59 -14.20 -2.50 -3.54
N MET A 60 -13.92 -2.95 -4.76
CA MET A 60 -12.58 -3.33 -5.21
C MET A 60 -11.61 -2.16 -5.12
N PHE A 61 -11.98 -0.99 -5.65
CA PHE A 61 -11.14 0.19 -5.60
C PHE A 61 -10.91 0.70 -4.17
N MET A 62 -11.95 0.72 -3.33
CA MET A 62 -11.80 1.09 -1.93
C MET A 62 -10.84 0.15 -1.19
N ALA A 63 -10.94 -1.16 -1.44
CA ALA A 63 -10.03 -2.15 -0.89
C ALA A 63 -8.58 -1.95 -1.37
N MET A 64 -8.38 -1.69 -2.66
CA MET A 64 -7.07 -1.37 -3.22
C MET A 64 -6.48 -0.12 -2.55
N LEU A 65 -7.24 0.98 -2.51
CA LEU A 65 -6.79 2.24 -1.90
C LEU A 65 -6.40 2.06 -0.43
N LEU A 66 -7.21 1.33 0.33
CA LEU A 66 -6.93 1.03 1.74
C LEU A 66 -5.60 0.29 1.92
N GLU A 67 -5.29 -0.68 1.07
CA GLU A 67 -4.00 -1.38 1.14
C GLU A 67 -2.82 -0.50 0.71
N HIS A 68 -3.02 0.42 -0.22
CA HIS A 68 -1.98 1.40 -0.58
C HIS A 68 -1.72 2.39 0.56
N GLU A 69 -2.77 2.87 1.22
CA GLU A 69 -2.63 3.77 2.38
C GLU A 69 -1.81 3.11 3.50
N LYS A 70 -2.11 1.85 3.83
CA LYS A 70 -1.33 1.06 4.80
C LYS A 70 0.13 0.90 4.36
N ALA A 71 0.37 0.65 3.07
CA ALA A 71 1.71 0.50 2.54
C ALA A 71 2.51 1.81 2.62
N ILE A 72 1.88 2.95 2.27
CA ILE A 72 2.47 4.28 2.39
C ILE A 72 2.83 4.56 3.85
N GLN A 73 1.88 4.38 4.78
CA GLN A 73 2.15 4.56 6.20
C GLN A 73 3.36 3.74 6.68
N LYS A 74 3.39 2.44 6.34
CA LYS A 74 4.49 1.54 6.71
C LYS A 74 5.83 1.98 6.12
N LEU A 75 5.85 2.47 4.88
CA LEU A 75 7.06 2.97 4.24
C LEU A 75 7.52 4.28 4.89
N THR A 76 6.62 5.21 5.15
CA THR A 76 6.91 6.47 5.86
C THR A 76 7.48 6.21 7.25
N GLU A 77 6.92 5.28 8.01
CA GLU A 77 7.44 4.91 9.33
C GLU A 77 8.84 4.29 9.24
N ARG A 78 9.12 3.47 8.21
CA ARG A 78 10.46 2.90 7.99
C ARG A 78 11.48 3.98 7.63
N LEU A 79 11.11 4.91 6.75
CA LEU A 79 11.97 6.04 6.38
C LEU A 79 12.31 6.88 7.61
N ARG A 80 11.31 7.27 8.40
CA ARG A 80 11.52 8.03 9.65
C ARG A 80 12.46 7.33 10.63
N ARG A 81 12.35 5.99 10.77
CA ARG A 81 13.25 5.22 11.62
C ARG A 81 14.69 5.24 11.11
N LEU A 82 14.89 5.10 9.80
CA LEU A 82 16.22 5.09 9.19
C LEU A 82 16.88 6.48 9.26
N GLU A 83 16.13 7.54 8.95
CA GLU A 83 16.59 8.93 9.06
C GLU A 83 16.91 9.30 10.53
N GLY A 84 16.06 8.87 11.47
CA GLY A 84 16.28 9.08 12.91
C GLY A 84 17.51 8.33 13.46
N SER A 85 17.83 7.14 12.94
CA SER A 85 19.05 6.42 13.30
C SER A 85 20.32 7.07 12.73
N GLN A 86 20.25 7.68 11.55
CA GLN A 86 21.39 8.36 10.93
C GLN A 86 21.75 9.68 11.64
N GLY A 87 20.78 10.34 12.28
CA GLY A 87 21.04 11.54 13.09
C GLY A 87 21.80 11.28 14.40
N ALA A 88 21.78 10.05 14.93
CA ALA A 88 22.47 9.70 16.17
C ALA A 88 23.97 9.35 15.97
N GLU A 89 24.37 8.98 14.76
CA GLU A 89 25.77 8.64 14.43
C GLU A 89 26.60 9.87 13.99
N GLY A 90 25.96 11.00 13.65
CA GLY A 90 26.63 12.23 13.18
C GLY A 90 27.08 13.23 14.25
N ASP A 91 26.60 13.10 15.49
CA ASP A 91 26.87 14.07 16.57
C ASP A 91 28.09 13.71 17.46
N GLY A 92 28.77 12.59 17.15
CA GLY A 92 29.85 12.03 17.99
C GLY A 92 31.28 12.54 17.71
N GLU A 93 31.57 13.11 16.54
CA GLU A 93 32.97 13.43 16.15
C GLU A 93 33.40 14.90 16.42
N GLY A 94 32.50 15.77 16.91
CA GLY A 94 32.75 17.21 16.99
C GLY A 94 33.22 17.79 18.34
N LYS A 95 33.32 17.01 19.43
CA LYS A 95 33.54 17.56 20.80
C LYS A 95 34.86 17.21 21.48
N ALA A 96 35.87 16.72 20.76
CA ALA A 96 37.22 16.51 21.30
C ALA A 96 38.21 17.56 20.77
N GLY A 97 37.98 18.85 21.04
CA GLY A 97 38.85 19.88 20.46
C GLY A 97 38.76 21.30 21.00
N LYS A 98 38.29 21.53 22.23
CA LYS A 98 38.49 22.86 22.88
C LYS A 98 38.32 22.81 24.39
N ALA A 99 39.30 22.23 25.09
CA ALA A 99 39.44 22.43 26.52
C ALA A 99 40.93 22.43 26.90
N LEU A 100 41.60 23.55 26.65
CA LEU A 100 42.70 23.97 27.51
C LEU A 100 42.53 25.46 27.82
N PRO A 101 42.28 25.77 29.09
CA PRO A 101 43.04 26.80 29.76
C PRO A 101 43.80 26.09 30.89
N ARG A 102 45.13 26.02 30.79
CA ARG A 102 45.96 25.81 31.98
C ARG A 102 46.28 27.20 32.53
N SER A 103 45.75 27.44 33.72
CA SER A 103 46.07 28.55 34.61
C SER A 103 47.50 28.46 35.13
N GLU A 104 48.01 29.62 35.54
CA GLU A 104 49.15 29.86 36.46
C GLU A 104 50.55 29.64 35.84
N THR A 105 51.47 30.62 35.82
CA THR A 105 51.88 31.58 36.86
C THR A 105 52.38 32.89 36.22
#